data_AF-A0A1A8J1P9-F1
#
_entry.id   AF-A0A1A8J1P9-F1
#
_cell.length_a   1.000
_cell.length_b   1.000
_cell.length_c   1.000
_cell.angle_alpha   90.00
_cell.angle_beta   90.00
_cell.angle_gamma   90.00
#
_symmetry.space_group_name_H-M   'P 1'
#
loop_
_entity.id
_entity.type
_entity.pdbx_description
1 polymer ?
#
loop_
_entity_poly.entity_id
_entity_poly.type
_entity_poly.pdbx_seq_one_letter_code
_entity_poly.pdbx_strand_id
1 'polypeptide(L)'
;MAASTGGTNAASLGSNSPVSADSTMDSSTIQYSMVLEHLIGEKRQIKDLSPGVMGGLPTPPKSNEQKMIEKGMESCAFKSILACVGGFVLGGAFGVFTAGIDTNVGFDPKDPLRTPTAREVLKDMGQRGMSYAKNFAIVGAMFSCTECIIESHRGKSDWKNAVYSGCVTGGAIGFRAGLKAGVLGCGGFAAFSAAIEYYLR
;
A
#
# COMPACT_ATOMS: atom_id res chain seq x y z
N MET A 1 6.08 1.01 -33.79
CA MET A 1 7.42 1.43 -34.29
C MET A 1 8.39 0.36 -33.81
N ALA A 2 8.71 -0.64 -34.66
CA ALA A 2 9.97 -0.79 -35.43
C ALA A 2 11.18 -1.10 -34.51
N ALA A 3 12.15 -1.99 -34.74
CA ALA A 3 12.53 -2.96 -35.79
C ALA A 3 13.62 -3.89 -35.14
N SER A 4 13.72 -5.19 -35.45
CA SER A 4 14.64 -5.88 -36.39
C SER A 4 16.16 -5.88 -36.10
N THR A 5 16.78 -7.03 -36.41
CA THR A 5 18.22 -7.40 -36.59
C THR A 5 18.97 -7.80 -35.32
N GLY A 6 19.80 -8.85 -35.24
CA GLY A 6 20.37 -9.74 -36.26
C GLY A 6 21.87 -9.96 -36.00
N GLY A 7 22.26 -11.17 -35.59
CA GLY A 7 23.60 -11.77 -35.81
C GLY A 7 24.76 -11.44 -34.84
N THR A 8 25.42 -12.47 -34.30
CA THR A 8 26.84 -12.86 -34.58
C THR A 8 27.41 -13.85 -33.54
N ASN A 9 28.18 -14.84 -34.04
CA ASN A 9 29.38 -15.53 -33.49
C ASN A 9 29.39 -17.01 -33.95
N ALA A 10 30.11 -17.35 -35.02
CA ALA A 10 31.56 -17.70 -35.07
C ALA A 10 31.87 -19.04 -34.36
N ALA A 11 31.98 -20.15 -35.12
CA ALA A 11 33.25 -20.77 -35.59
C ALA A 11 34.00 -21.52 -34.45
N SER A 12 33.85 -22.85 -34.33
CA SER A 12 34.68 -23.93 -34.91
C SER A 12 35.99 -24.23 -34.19
N LEU A 13 36.13 -25.44 -33.63
CA LEU A 13 37.31 -26.33 -33.46
C LEU A 13 36.81 -27.50 -32.59
N GLY A 14 36.78 -28.79 -32.93
CA GLY A 14 37.65 -29.62 -33.75
C GLY A 14 38.40 -30.61 -32.84
N SER A 15 38.00 -31.90 -32.81
CA SER A 15 38.87 -33.09 -32.89
C SER A 15 38.27 -34.37 -32.21
N ASN A 16 38.05 -35.39 -33.06
CA ASN A 16 38.19 -36.86 -32.91
C ASN A 16 38.79 -37.38 -31.58
N SER A 17 38.39 -38.51 -30.96
CA SER A 17 37.99 -39.84 -31.46
C SER A 17 37.58 -40.77 -30.27
N PRO A 18 37.17 -42.04 -30.47
CA PRO A 18 36.21 -42.80 -29.64
C PRO A 18 36.83 -43.86 -28.70
N VAL A 19 36.15 -44.23 -27.62
CA VAL A 19 36.38 -45.46 -26.83
C VAL A 19 35.04 -45.90 -26.20
N SER A 20 34.33 -46.82 -26.85
CA SER A 20 34.23 -48.25 -26.52
C SER A 20 33.07 -48.57 -25.57
N ALA A 21 32.10 -49.29 -26.12
CA ALA A 21 31.18 -50.10 -25.34
C ALA A 21 31.94 -51.31 -24.78
N ASP A 22 31.95 -51.49 -23.46
CA ASP A 22 31.93 -52.82 -22.87
C ASP A 22 31.26 -52.83 -21.49
N SER A 23 30.60 -53.95 -21.29
CA SER A 23 29.74 -54.47 -20.25
C SER A 23 30.22 -54.34 -18.79
N THR A 24 29.28 -54.14 -17.87
CA THR A 24 29.08 -54.91 -16.62
C THR A 24 28.02 -54.22 -15.74
N MET A 25 26.99 -54.96 -15.34
CA MET A 25 26.02 -54.49 -14.34
C MET A 25 26.70 -54.46 -12.98
N ASP A 26 27.00 -53.27 -12.46
CA ASP A 26 27.39 -53.08 -11.06
C ASP A 26 26.72 -51.83 -10.49
N SER A 27 26.07 -52.03 -9.35
CA SER A 27 25.50 -51.04 -8.41
C SER A 27 24.88 -49.78 -9.02
N SER A 28 23.56 -49.67 -8.91
CA SER A 28 22.71 -48.50 -9.20
C SER A 28 23.19 -47.23 -8.49
N THR A 29 24.30 -46.66 -8.95
CA THR A 29 24.89 -45.42 -8.48
C THR A 29 24.16 -44.31 -9.21
N ILE A 30 23.00 -43.91 -8.69
CA ILE A 30 22.32 -42.69 -9.11
C ILE A 30 23.35 -41.57 -9.03
N GLN A 31 23.84 -41.08 -10.18
CA GLN A 31 24.70 -39.90 -10.21
C GLN A 31 23.86 -38.69 -9.86
N TYR A 32 23.85 -38.33 -8.57
CA TYR A 32 23.08 -37.22 -8.02
C TYR A 32 23.31 -35.91 -8.78
N SER A 33 24.51 -35.69 -9.33
CA SER A 33 24.86 -34.53 -10.17
C SER A 33 23.98 -34.42 -11.43
N MET A 34 23.79 -35.53 -12.15
CA MET A 34 22.97 -35.58 -13.37
C MET A 34 21.47 -35.39 -13.04
N VAL A 35 21.02 -35.93 -11.92
CA VAL A 35 19.62 -35.78 -11.46
C VAL A 35 19.34 -34.35 -10.98
N LEU A 36 20.28 -33.73 -10.25
CA LEU A 36 20.21 -32.31 -9.85
C LEU A 36 20.15 -31.39 -11.08
N GLU A 37 20.92 -31.69 -12.12
CA GLU A 37 20.92 -30.91 -13.37
C GLU A 37 19.56 -30.96 -14.10
N HIS A 38 18.84 -32.08 -13.98
CA HIS A 38 17.50 -32.25 -14.56
C HIS A 38 16.36 -31.68 -13.69
N LEU A 39 16.53 -31.62 -12.37
CA LEU A 39 15.50 -31.14 -11.44
C LEU A 39 15.61 -29.64 -11.14
N ILE A 40 16.83 -29.12 -11.02
CA ILE A 40 17.15 -27.75 -10.57
C ILE A 40 18.05 -27.02 -11.57
N GLY A 41 18.78 -27.74 -12.44
CA GLY A 41 19.70 -27.17 -13.41
C GLY A 41 19.06 -26.69 -14.72
N GLU A 42 19.91 -26.26 -15.64
CA GLU A 42 19.53 -25.66 -16.92
C GLU A 42 18.77 -26.63 -17.85
N LYS A 43 18.95 -27.94 -17.65
CA LYS A 43 18.24 -29.00 -18.39
C LYS A 43 16.83 -29.28 -17.84
N ARG A 44 16.38 -28.54 -16.83
CA ARG A 44 15.05 -28.71 -16.26
C ARG A 44 13.97 -28.40 -17.28
N GLN A 45 13.12 -29.38 -17.58
CA GLN A 45 11.93 -29.15 -18.38
C GLN A 45 10.86 -28.40 -17.57
N ILE A 46 10.32 -27.31 -18.13
CA ILE A 46 9.22 -26.55 -17.54
C ILE A 46 8.00 -27.48 -17.51
N LYS A 47 7.61 -27.87 -16.31
CA LYS A 47 6.46 -28.74 -16.08
C LYS A 47 5.33 -27.86 -15.60
N ASP A 48 4.23 -27.80 -16.34
CA ASP A 48 3.02 -27.09 -15.93
C ASP A 48 2.35 -27.88 -14.80
N LEU A 49 2.73 -27.58 -13.56
CA LEU A 49 2.07 -28.15 -12.39
C LEU A 49 0.68 -27.54 -12.28
N SER A 50 -0.34 -28.40 -12.39
CA SER A 50 -1.70 -28.01 -12.02
C SER A 50 -1.72 -27.55 -10.56
N PRO A 51 -2.22 -26.34 -10.25
CA PRO A 51 -2.21 -25.77 -8.89
C PRO A 51 -2.88 -26.66 -7.85
N GLY A 52 -3.78 -27.57 -8.28
CA GLY A 52 -4.48 -28.51 -7.41
C GLY A 52 -3.62 -29.70 -6.92
N VAL A 53 -2.42 -29.91 -7.47
CA VAL A 53 -1.54 -31.04 -7.11
C VAL A 53 -0.46 -30.63 -6.10
N MET A 54 -0.18 -29.33 -5.96
CA MET A 54 0.97 -28.82 -5.21
C MET A 54 0.65 -28.38 -3.77
N GLY A 55 -0.58 -28.56 -3.29
CA GLY A 55 -1.01 -28.16 -1.94
C GLY A 55 -2.02 -29.11 -1.33
N GLY A 56 -1.93 -29.32 0.00
CA GLY A 56 -2.83 -30.22 0.74
C GLY A 56 -4.28 -29.72 0.87
N LEU A 57 -4.55 -28.46 0.50
CA LEU A 57 -5.89 -27.89 0.42
C LEU A 57 -6.18 -27.46 -1.03
N PRO A 58 -7.29 -27.90 -1.64
CA PRO A 58 -7.71 -27.44 -2.95
C PRO A 58 -8.12 -25.96 -2.85
N THR A 59 -7.23 -25.04 -3.23
CA THR A 59 -7.58 -23.62 -3.35
C THR A 59 -8.45 -23.43 -4.60
N PRO A 60 -9.63 -22.78 -4.49
CA PRO A 60 -10.46 -22.54 -5.66
C PRO A 60 -9.69 -21.73 -6.71
N PRO A 61 -9.76 -22.10 -8.00
CA PRO A 61 -9.04 -21.40 -9.05
C PRO A 61 -9.57 -19.96 -9.17
N LYS A 62 -8.82 -18.98 -8.67
CA LYS A 62 -9.15 -17.56 -8.86
C LYS A 62 -8.79 -17.10 -10.26
N SER A 63 -9.71 -16.41 -10.92
CA SER A 63 -9.44 -15.81 -12.23
C SER A 63 -8.30 -14.79 -12.13
N ASN A 64 -7.58 -14.56 -13.22
CA ASN A 64 -6.50 -13.56 -13.25
C ASN A 64 -7.02 -12.15 -12.90
N GLU A 65 -8.28 -11.87 -13.25
CA GLU A 65 -8.97 -10.62 -12.92
C GLU A 65 -9.18 -10.48 -11.40
N GLN A 66 -9.64 -11.53 -10.71
CA GLN A 66 -9.81 -11.51 -9.26
C GLN A 66 -8.46 -11.30 -8.54
N LYS A 67 -7.39 -11.94 -9.03
CA LYS A 67 -6.03 -11.74 -8.47
C LYS A 67 -5.55 -10.30 -8.63
N MET A 68 -5.86 -9.66 -9.76
CA MET A 68 -5.51 -8.25 -9.98
C MET A 68 -6.30 -7.33 -9.06
N ILE A 69 -7.58 -7.60 -8.84
CA ILE A 69 -8.44 -6.82 -7.94
C ILE A 69 -7.96 -6.95 -6.48
N GLU A 70 -7.66 -8.16 -6.02
CA GLU A 70 -7.15 -8.39 -4.65
C GLU A 70 -5.84 -7.65 -4.40
N LYS A 71 -4.88 -7.76 -5.33
CA LYS A 71 -3.63 -6.99 -5.26
C LYS A 71 -3.86 -5.48 -5.28
N GLY A 72 -4.86 -5.02 -6.04
CA GLY A 72 -5.25 -3.61 -6.09
C GLY A 72 -5.78 -3.12 -4.73
N MET A 73 -6.65 -3.90 -4.09
CA MET A 73 -7.25 -3.55 -2.80
C MET A 73 -6.26 -3.58 -1.64
N GLU A 74 -5.26 -4.47 -1.69
CA GLU A 74 -4.18 -4.53 -0.70
C GLU A 74 -3.12 -3.44 -0.90
N SER A 75 -3.14 -2.74 -2.03
CA SER A 75 -2.16 -1.69 -2.32
C SER A 75 -2.27 -0.51 -1.35
N CYS A 76 -1.12 0.03 -0.94
CA CYS A 76 -1.07 1.21 -0.08
C CYS A 76 -1.75 2.43 -0.73
N ALA A 77 -1.69 2.55 -2.06
CA ALA A 77 -2.37 3.61 -2.78
C ALA A 77 -3.89 3.53 -2.60
N PHE A 78 -4.47 2.34 -2.79
CA PHE A 78 -5.91 2.16 -2.62
C PHE A 78 -6.37 2.40 -1.17
N LYS A 79 -5.65 1.81 -0.19
CA LYS A 79 -5.93 2.05 1.24
C LYS A 79 -5.85 3.54 1.60
N SER A 80 -4.89 4.26 1.05
CA SER A 80 -4.71 5.70 1.29
C SER A 80 -5.84 6.52 0.68
N ILE A 81 -6.27 6.19 -0.54
CA ILE A 81 -7.40 6.87 -1.20
C ILE A 81 -8.69 6.63 -0.42
N LEU A 82 -8.94 5.40 0.02
CA LEU A 82 -10.12 5.08 0.81
C LEU A 82 -10.13 5.86 2.14
N ALA A 83 -9.00 5.93 2.84
CA ALA A 83 -8.84 6.73 4.05
C ALA A 83 -8.98 8.24 3.77
N CYS A 84 -8.48 8.72 2.63
CA CYS A 84 -8.62 10.11 2.19
C CYS A 84 -10.10 10.48 2.01
N VAL A 85 -10.86 9.66 1.28
CA VAL A 85 -12.30 9.87 1.06
C VAL A 85 -13.06 9.79 2.37
N GLY A 86 -12.76 8.79 3.22
CA GLY A 86 -13.37 8.66 4.54
C GLY A 86 -13.12 9.89 5.42
N GLY A 87 -11.87 10.36 5.46
CA GLY A 87 -11.47 11.58 6.17
C GLY A 87 -12.13 12.84 5.60
N PHE A 88 -12.28 12.94 4.28
CA PHE A 88 -12.96 14.05 3.63
C PHE A 88 -14.44 14.14 4.04
N VAL A 89 -15.16 13.01 4.00
CA VAL A 89 -16.57 12.95 4.37
C VAL A 89 -16.76 13.27 5.85
N LEU A 90 -15.96 12.65 6.72
CA LEU A 90 -16.03 12.88 8.16
C LEU A 90 -15.66 14.31 8.54
N GLY A 91 -14.59 14.86 7.94
CA GLY A 91 -14.16 16.23 8.16
C GLY A 91 -15.14 17.26 7.60
N GLY A 92 -15.79 16.97 6.47
CA GLY A 92 -16.83 17.82 5.90
C GLY A 92 -18.08 17.87 6.77
N ALA A 93 -18.55 16.71 7.26
CA ALA A 93 -19.68 16.63 8.19
C ALA A 93 -19.37 17.38 9.50
N PHE A 94 -18.19 17.13 10.08
CA PHE A 94 -17.73 17.82 11.28
C PHE A 94 -17.59 19.34 11.06
N GLY A 95 -17.09 19.75 9.90
CA GLY A 95 -16.90 21.16 9.56
C GLY A 95 -18.20 21.92 9.34
N VAL A 96 -19.19 21.31 8.68
CA VAL A 96 -20.53 21.90 8.52
C VAL A 96 -21.24 21.98 9.87
N PHE A 97 -21.15 20.94 10.69
CA PHE A 97 -21.72 20.95 12.03
C PHE A 97 -21.11 22.05 12.91
N THR A 98 -19.78 22.19 12.88
CA THR A 98 -19.07 23.24 13.64
C THR A 98 -19.42 24.64 13.12
N ALA A 99 -19.59 24.81 11.80
CA ALA A 99 -20.03 26.09 11.25
C ALA A 99 -21.49 26.42 11.64
N GLY A 100 -22.34 25.42 11.86
CA GLY A 100 -23.74 25.59 12.28
C GLY A 100 -23.92 26.06 13.72
N ILE A 101 -22.94 25.77 14.58
CA ILE A 101 -22.94 26.25 15.98
C ILE A 101 -22.24 27.60 16.15
N ASP A 102 -21.53 28.09 15.13
CA ASP A 102 -20.81 29.35 15.19
C ASP A 102 -21.77 30.53 14.99
N THR A 103 -22.07 31.26 16.07
CA THR A 103 -22.97 32.42 16.05
C THR A 103 -22.36 33.67 15.39
N ASN A 104 -21.09 33.63 14.95
CA ASN A 104 -20.44 34.76 14.24
C ASN A 104 -20.74 34.81 12.74
N VAL A 105 -21.47 33.86 12.17
CA VAL A 105 -21.84 33.83 10.74
C VAL A 105 -22.93 34.86 10.40
N GLY A 106 -22.59 36.16 10.44
CA GLY A 106 -23.53 37.20 9.99
C GLY A 106 -23.40 38.61 10.56
N PHE A 107 -22.47 38.89 11.48
CA PHE A 107 -22.26 40.24 11.99
C PHE A 107 -21.15 40.95 11.22
N ASP A 108 -21.51 41.57 10.10
CA ASP A 108 -20.64 42.51 9.41
C ASP A 108 -20.64 43.86 10.17
N PRO A 109 -19.51 44.39 10.66
CA PRO A 109 -19.46 45.62 11.46
C PRO A 109 -19.91 46.88 10.70
N LYS A 110 -20.05 46.80 9.37
CA LYS A 110 -20.37 47.94 8.50
C LYS A 110 -21.86 48.15 8.24
N ASP A 111 -22.70 47.12 8.38
CA ASP A 111 -24.15 47.22 8.10
C ASP A 111 -24.98 46.22 8.93
N PRO A 112 -25.50 46.61 10.12
CA PRO A 112 -26.21 45.72 11.04
C PRO A 112 -27.62 45.29 10.58
N LEU A 113 -28.07 45.69 9.38
CA LEU A 113 -29.44 45.49 8.88
C LEU A 113 -29.50 44.70 7.56
N ARG A 114 -28.40 44.07 7.14
CA ARG A 114 -28.42 43.06 6.07
C ARG A 114 -28.44 41.69 6.74
N THR A 115 -29.63 41.12 6.88
CA THR A 115 -29.77 39.67 7.13
C THR A 115 -28.91 38.96 6.09
N PRO A 116 -27.84 38.26 6.49
CA PRO A 116 -26.98 37.58 5.53
C PRO A 116 -27.87 36.62 4.74
N THR A 117 -27.79 36.68 3.42
CA THR A 117 -28.63 35.85 2.58
C THR A 117 -28.35 34.39 2.96
N ALA A 118 -29.37 33.54 3.10
CA ALA A 118 -29.16 32.12 3.45
C ALA A 118 -28.14 31.43 2.52
N ARG A 119 -27.99 31.93 1.28
CA ARG A 119 -26.96 31.52 0.31
C ARG A 119 -25.54 31.94 0.66
N GLU A 120 -25.34 33.12 1.24
CA GLU A 120 -24.03 33.62 1.68
C GLU A 120 -23.57 32.88 2.93
N VAL A 121 -24.47 32.67 3.89
CA VAL A 121 -24.21 31.85 5.08
C VAL A 121 -23.86 30.43 4.66
N LEU A 122 -24.66 29.80 3.79
CA LEU A 122 -24.38 28.44 3.31
C LEU A 122 -23.04 28.36 2.55
N LYS A 123 -22.67 29.41 1.81
CA LYS A 123 -21.39 29.48 1.10
C LYS A 123 -20.20 29.59 2.06
N ASP A 124 -20.31 30.41 3.11
CA ASP A 124 -19.26 30.54 4.13
C ASP A 124 -19.13 29.25 4.95
N MET A 125 -20.25 28.66 5.37
CA MET A 125 -20.29 27.34 6.03
C MET A 125 -19.67 26.26 5.16
N GLY A 126 -19.98 26.25 3.86
CA GLY A 126 -19.43 25.30 2.90
C GLY A 126 -17.92 25.50 2.69
N GLN A 127 -17.44 26.74 2.67
CA GLN A 127 -16.00 27.04 2.56
C GLN A 127 -15.24 26.56 3.81
N ARG A 128 -15.79 26.79 5.01
CA ARG A 128 -15.22 26.28 6.27
C ARG A 128 -15.28 24.75 6.32
N GLY A 129 -16.41 24.14 5.95
CA GLY A 129 -16.54 22.69 5.85
C GLY A 129 -15.53 22.06 4.89
N MET A 130 -15.30 22.70 3.74
CA MET A 130 -14.31 22.26 2.74
C MET A 130 -12.87 22.32 3.26
N SER A 131 -12.53 23.33 4.08
CA SER A 131 -11.19 23.40 4.67
C SER A 131 -10.97 22.28 5.69
N TYR A 132 -11.96 22.00 6.56
CA TYR A 132 -11.89 20.87 7.48
C TYR A 132 -11.81 19.52 6.73
N ALA A 133 -12.67 19.30 5.74
CA ALA A 133 -12.65 18.11 4.91
C ALA A 133 -11.27 17.83 4.31
N LYS A 134 -10.62 18.86 3.73
CA LYS A 134 -9.26 18.73 3.17
C LYS A 134 -8.21 18.36 4.23
N ASN A 135 -8.27 18.97 5.42
CA ASN A 135 -7.32 18.67 6.49
C ASN A 135 -7.47 17.21 6.98
N PHE A 136 -8.70 16.76 7.25
CA PHE A 136 -8.95 15.37 7.68
C PHE A 136 -8.62 14.35 6.58
N ALA A 137 -8.88 14.69 5.32
CA ALA A 137 -8.49 13.86 4.18
C ALA A 137 -6.97 13.66 4.11
N ILE A 138 -6.19 14.73 4.26
CA ILE A 138 -4.72 14.67 4.24
C ILE A 138 -4.19 13.85 5.42
N VAL A 139 -4.71 14.07 6.63
CA VAL A 139 -4.30 13.32 7.83
C VAL A 139 -4.61 11.83 7.66
N GLY A 140 -5.83 11.48 7.23
CA GLY A 140 -6.25 10.10 7.03
C GLY A 140 -5.44 9.39 5.94
N ALA A 141 -5.17 10.08 4.83
CA ALA A 141 -4.34 9.55 3.75
C ALA A 141 -2.90 9.28 4.22
N MET A 142 -2.29 10.24 4.94
CA MET A 142 -0.91 10.10 5.43
C MET A 142 -0.79 8.99 6.47
N PHE A 143 -1.77 8.86 7.37
CA PHE A 143 -1.80 7.79 8.37
C PHE A 143 -1.85 6.41 7.71
N SER A 144 -2.84 6.18 6.83
CA SER A 144 -3.03 4.89 6.13
C SER A 144 -1.85 4.54 5.21
N CYS A 145 -1.30 5.52 4.50
CA CYS A 145 -0.13 5.33 3.65
C CYS A 145 1.10 4.90 4.47
N THR A 146 1.37 5.63 5.55
CA THR A 146 2.54 5.38 6.40
C THR A 146 2.44 4.03 7.09
N GLU A 147 1.26 3.69 7.60
CA GLU A 147 1.00 2.39 8.21
C GLU A 147 1.25 1.26 7.20
N CYS A 148 0.69 1.36 5.99
CA CYS A 148 0.86 0.35 4.96
C CYS A 148 2.33 0.19 4.52
N ILE A 149 3.10 1.27 4.45
CA ILE A 149 4.54 1.21 4.14
C ILE A 149 5.31 0.51 5.26
N ILE A 150 5.01 0.84 6.52
CA ILE A 150 5.66 0.22 7.69
C ILE A 150 5.31 -1.27 7.78
N GLU A 151 4.03 -1.61 7.57
CA GLU A 151 3.55 -2.99 7.56
C GLU A 151 4.21 -3.78 6.43
N SER A 152 4.28 -3.22 5.22
CA SER A 152 4.94 -3.85 4.06
C SER A 152 6.44 -4.07 4.30
N HIS A 153 7.11 -3.15 5.00
CA HIS A 153 8.52 -3.28 5.32
C HIS A 153 8.78 -4.30 6.44
N ARG A 154 7.91 -4.39 7.47
CA ARG A 154 8.09 -5.29 8.61
C ARG A 154 7.50 -6.68 8.40
N GLY A 155 6.55 -6.83 7.48
CA GLY A 155 5.83 -8.07 7.21
C GLY A 155 4.97 -8.57 8.38
N LYS A 156 4.59 -7.67 9.30
CA LYS A 156 3.78 -7.97 10.49
C LYS A 156 2.80 -6.85 10.76
N SER A 157 1.55 -7.19 11.07
CA SER A 157 0.54 -6.25 11.57
C SER A 157 0.48 -6.29 13.10
N ASP A 158 1.01 -5.23 13.73
CA ASP A 158 1.02 -5.07 15.19
C ASP A 158 0.54 -3.67 15.55
N TRP A 159 0.03 -3.48 16.77
CA TRP A 159 -0.35 -2.17 17.33
C TRP A 159 0.76 -1.12 17.25
N LYS A 160 2.02 -1.56 17.27
CA LYS A 160 3.19 -0.67 17.13
C LYS A 160 3.21 0.05 15.77
N ASN A 161 2.70 -0.57 14.71
CA ASN A 161 2.65 0.03 13.39
C ASN A 161 1.75 1.27 13.40
N ALA A 162 0.59 1.20 14.07
CA ALA A 162 -0.32 2.33 14.25
C ALA A 162 0.32 3.46 15.07
N VAL A 163 1.09 3.12 16.11
CA VAL A 163 1.79 4.13 16.93
C VAL A 163 2.91 4.82 16.13
N TYR A 164 3.69 4.07 15.38
CA TYR A 164 4.74 4.64 14.52
C TYR A 164 4.17 5.47 13.39
N SER A 165 3.12 5.01 12.70
CA SER A 165 2.46 5.78 11.64
C SER A 165 1.80 7.04 12.19
N GLY A 166 1.19 6.97 13.37
CA GLY A 166 0.67 8.12 14.12
C GLY A 166 1.76 9.14 14.42
N CYS A 167 2.88 8.73 15.04
CA CYS A 167 4.00 9.63 15.32
C CYS A 167 4.55 10.29 14.06
N VAL A 168 4.79 9.51 12.99
CA VAL A 168 5.34 10.03 11.74
C VAL A 168 4.38 11.03 11.09
N THR A 169 3.09 10.71 11.04
CA THR A 169 2.07 11.59 10.46
C THR A 169 1.92 12.88 11.26
N GLY A 170 1.75 12.77 12.58
CA GLY A 170 1.62 13.92 13.48
C GLY A 170 2.89 14.77 13.54
N GLY A 171 4.06 14.12 13.52
CA GLY A 171 5.35 14.77 13.47
C GLY A 171 5.58 15.52 12.16
N ALA A 172 5.29 14.90 11.00
CA ALA A 172 5.46 15.52 9.70
C ALA A 172 4.54 16.75 9.50
N ILE A 173 3.29 16.66 9.99
CA ILE A 173 2.35 17.77 9.93
C ILE A 173 2.75 18.87 10.92
N GLY A 174 3.07 18.50 12.16
CA GLY A 174 3.47 19.44 13.21
C GLY A 174 4.79 20.15 12.92
N PHE A 175 5.73 19.51 12.21
CA PHE A 175 7.03 20.09 11.86
C PHE A 175 6.89 21.36 11.00
N ARG A 176 5.80 21.49 10.23
CA ARG A 176 5.50 22.70 9.45
C ARG A 176 5.30 23.94 10.33
N ALA A 177 4.86 23.74 11.59
CA ALA A 177 4.72 24.78 12.59
C ALA A 177 5.98 24.92 13.49
N GLY A 178 7.03 24.13 13.24
CA GLY A 178 8.31 24.15 13.95
C GLY A 178 8.65 22.83 14.64
N LEU A 179 9.92 22.66 15.04
CA LEU A 179 10.42 21.42 15.65
C LEU A 179 9.69 21.04 16.95
N LYS A 180 9.39 22.03 17.81
CA LYS A 180 8.65 21.79 19.07
C LYS A 180 7.24 21.26 18.81
N ALA A 181 6.55 21.82 17.81
CA ALA A 181 5.25 21.37 17.38
C ALA A 181 5.31 19.97 16.73
N GLY A 182 6.38 19.66 16.00
CA GLY A 182 6.62 18.32 15.46
C GLY A 182 6.78 17.24 16.55
N VAL A 183 7.58 17.50 17.59
CA VAL A 183 7.76 16.55 18.70
C VAL A 183 6.46 16.35 19.48
N LEU A 184 5.75 17.45 19.78
CA LEU A 184 4.44 17.37 20.44
C LEU A 184 3.40 16.65 19.56
N GLY A 185 3.42 16.92 18.25
CA GLY A 185 2.56 16.29 17.26
C GLY A 185 2.80 14.78 17.16
N CYS A 186 4.07 14.35 17.14
CA CYS A 186 4.40 12.92 17.18
C CYS A 186 3.86 12.27 18.46
N GLY A 187 4.12 12.85 19.63
CA GLY A 187 3.64 12.30 20.90
C GLY A 187 2.12 12.21 20.97
N GLY A 188 1.42 13.28 20.56
CA GLY A 188 -0.05 13.33 20.57
C GLY A 188 -0.69 12.32 19.62
N PHE A 189 -0.23 12.27 18.36
CA PHE A 189 -0.77 11.31 17.40
C PHE A 189 -0.39 9.86 17.74
N ALA A 190 0.81 9.62 18.26
CA ALA A 190 1.21 8.29 18.75
C ALA A 190 0.30 7.80 19.87
N ALA A 191 0.02 8.66 20.86
CA ALA A 191 -0.87 8.34 21.97
C ALA A 191 -2.31 8.13 21.49
N PHE A 192 -2.81 8.98 20.59
CA PHE A 192 -4.15 8.84 20.00
C PHE A 192 -4.28 7.51 19.23
N SER A 193 -3.31 7.19 18.37
CA SER A 193 -3.31 5.93 17.63
C SER A 193 -3.23 4.71 18.55
N ALA A 194 -2.41 4.77 19.62
CA ALA A 194 -2.36 3.71 20.63
C ALA A 194 -3.71 3.51 21.34
N ALA A 195 -4.40 4.60 21.69
CA ALA A 195 -5.69 4.56 22.37
C ALA A 195 -6.79 3.99 21.47
N ILE A 196 -6.82 4.38 20.19
CA ILE A 196 -7.78 3.82 19.22
C ILE A 196 -7.52 2.33 19.00
N GLU A 197 -6.27 1.92 18.84
CA GLU A 197 -5.92 0.51 18.68
C GLU A 197 -6.25 -0.31 19.92
N TYR A 198 -6.09 0.27 21.12
CA TYR A 198 -6.53 -0.36 22.37
C TYR A 198 -8.06 -0.49 22.47
N TYR A 199 -8.82 0.48 21.95
CA TYR A 199 -10.27 0.47 21.97
C TYR A 199 -10.88 -0.49 20.94
N LEU A 200 -10.27 -0.59 19.74
CA LEU A 200 -10.77 -1.41 18.64
C LEU A 200 -10.32 -2.88 18.68
N ARG A 201 -9.43 -3.23 19.62
CA ARG A 201 -8.89 -4.58 19.78
C ARG A 201 -9.58 -5.36 20.88
#